data_AF-A0AAX0S381-F1
#
_entry.id   AF-A0AAX0S381-F1
#
_cell.length_a   1.000
_cell.length_b   1.000
_cell.length_c   1.000
_cell.angle_alpha   90.00
_cell.angle_beta   90.00
_cell.angle_gamma   90.00
#
_symmetry.space_group_name_H-M   'P 1'
#
loop_
_entity.id
_entity.type
_entity.pdbx_description
1 polymer ?
#
loop_
_entity_poly.entity_id
_entity_poly.type
_entity_poly.pdbx_seq_one_letter_code
_entity_poly.pdbx_strand_id
1 'polypeptide(L)'
;MIKGENYSLNGETLNFILDFETNVEKNKVYTNQDLVELFRSSTFYNEVVDSYYKTAIQKSIWWAVKRSGKWQMERGKYTKL
;
A
#
# COMPACT_ATOMS: atom_id res chain seq x y z
N MET A 1 0.84 -13.17 -20.32
CA MET A 1 2.13 -12.47 -20.35
C MET A 1 2.79 -12.65 -19.00
N ILE A 2 3.89 -13.42 -18.93
CA ILE A 2 4.67 -13.55 -17.70
C ILE A 2 5.63 -12.37 -17.70
N LYS A 3 5.28 -11.26 -17.05
CA LYS A 3 6.27 -10.22 -16.76
C LYS A 3 7.14 -10.73 -15.62
N GLY A 4 8.21 -11.43 -15.98
CA GLY A 4 9.38 -11.67 -15.13
C GLY A 4 10.23 -10.41 -14.93
N GLU A 5 9.58 -9.25 -14.79
CA GLU A 5 10.24 -8.02 -14.36
C GLU A 5 10.24 -8.05 -12.83
N ASN A 6 11.41 -7.86 -12.21
CA ASN A 6 11.65 -7.99 -10.77
C ASN A 6 10.56 -7.31 -9.90
N TYR A 7 9.54 -8.07 -9.52
CA TYR A 7 8.47 -7.56 -8.66
C TYR A 7 9.08 -7.15 -7.31
N SER A 8 8.90 -5.90 -6.93
CA SER A 8 9.35 -5.36 -5.65
C SER A 8 8.14 -4.95 -4.82
N LEU A 9 7.85 -5.70 -3.76
CA LEU A 9 6.70 -5.39 -2.89
C LEU A 9 6.73 -3.94 -2.37
N ASN A 10 7.90 -3.43 -2.00
CA ASN A 10 8.04 -2.04 -1.56
C ASN A 10 7.83 -1.03 -2.70
N GLY A 11 8.24 -1.38 -3.93
CA GLY A 11 8.00 -0.54 -5.11
C GLY A 11 6.51 -0.50 -5.46
N GLU A 12 5.87 -1.66 -5.51
CA GLU A 12 4.46 -1.77 -5.90
C GLU A 12 3.52 -1.18 -4.85
N THR A 13 3.79 -1.39 -3.56
CA THR A 13 3.00 -0.73 -2.51
C THR A 13 3.17 0.79 -2.52
N LEU A 14 4.35 1.32 -2.88
CA LEU A 14 4.54 2.76 -3.06
C LEU A 14 3.76 3.28 -4.28
N ASN A 15 3.85 2.61 -5.42
CA ASN A 15 3.10 2.98 -6.62
C ASN A 15 1.59 2.97 -6.35
N PHE A 16 1.10 1.93 -5.66
CA PHE A 16 -0.28 1.85 -5.21
C PHE A 16 -0.69 3.05 -4.35
N ILE A 17 0.08 3.40 -3.30
CA ILE A 17 -0.28 4.53 -2.43
C ILE A 17 -0.28 5.85 -3.19
N LEU A 18 0.69 6.07 -4.07
CA LEU A 18 0.79 7.30 -4.87
C LEU A 18 -0.37 7.46 -5.85
N ASP A 19 -0.83 6.36 -6.46
CA ASP A 19 -2.01 6.36 -7.32
C ASP A 19 -3.29 6.56 -6.50
N PHE A 20 -3.47 5.73 -5.47
CA PHE A 20 -4.64 5.73 -4.61
C PHE A 20 -4.90 7.09 -3.97
N GLU A 21 -3.87 7.76 -3.43
CA GLU A 21 -4.02 9.01 -2.70
C GLU A 21 -4.50 10.19 -3.54
N THR A 22 -4.45 10.10 -4.88
CA THR A 22 -4.97 11.14 -5.78
C THR A 22 -6.49 11.25 -5.76
N ASN A 23 -7.18 10.16 -5.43
CA ASN A 23 -8.64 10.07 -5.41
C ASN A 23 -9.23 10.06 -4.00
N VAL A 24 -8.38 10.19 -2.97
CA VAL A 24 -8.81 10.15 -1.57
C VAL A 24 -9.14 11.55 -1.08
N GLU A 25 -10.35 11.71 -0.55
CA GLU A 25 -10.79 12.95 0.07
C GLU A 25 -9.96 13.30 1.32
N LYS A 26 -9.73 14.59 1.54
CA LYS A 26 -9.06 15.11 2.72
C LYS A 26 -9.78 14.67 4.00
N ASN A 27 -9.03 14.37 5.05
CA ASN A 27 -9.49 13.85 6.35
C ASN A 27 -10.09 12.44 6.31
N LYS A 28 -10.11 11.75 5.15
CA LYS A 28 -10.50 10.34 5.10
C LYS A 28 -9.48 9.50 5.88
N VAL A 29 -9.98 8.56 6.67
CA VAL A 29 -9.18 7.67 7.52
C VAL A 29 -9.24 6.26 6.98
N TYR A 30 -8.06 5.62 6.89
CA TYR A 30 -7.92 4.20 6.59
C TYR A 30 -7.09 3.52 7.67
N THR A 31 -7.41 2.28 7.98
CA THR A 31 -6.52 1.42 8.76
C THR A 31 -5.42 0.82 7.87
N ASN A 32 -4.35 0.29 8.49
CA ASN A 32 -3.36 -0.49 7.73
C ASN A 32 -4.00 -1.67 7.01
N GLN A 33 -4.95 -2.35 7.65
CA GLN A 33 -5.65 -3.49 7.07
C GLN A 33 -6.51 -3.07 5.86
N ASP A 34 -7.19 -1.93 5.93
CA ASP A 34 -7.98 -1.41 4.81
C ASP A 34 -7.09 -1.21 3.57
N LEU A 35 -5.92 -0.60 3.76
CA LEU A 35 -4.97 -0.37 2.66
C LEU A 35 -4.36 -1.66 2.13
N VAL A 36 -4.19 -2.69 2.97
CA VAL A 36 -3.73 -4.02 2.52
C VAL A 36 -4.80 -4.70 1.66
N GLU A 37 -6.07 -4.62 2.05
CA GLU A 37 -7.19 -5.20 1.28
C GLU A 37 -7.39 -4.48 -0.06
N LEU A 38 -7.27 -3.15 -0.06
CA LEU A 38 -7.28 -2.35 -1.28
C LEU A 38 -6.08 -2.67 -2.18
N PHE A 39 -4.88 -2.81 -1.61
CA PHE A 39 -3.69 -3.21 -2.38
C PHE A 39 -3.88 -4.58 -3.04
N ARG A 40 -4.36 -5.58 -2.29
CA ARG A 40 -4.66 -6.93 -2.81
C ARG A 40 -5.70 -6.95 -3.92
N SER A 41 -6.60 -5.98 -3.93
CA SER A 41 -7.63 -5.82 -4.95
C SER A 41 -7.18 -4.96 -6.14
N SER A 42 -5.95 -4.42 -6.11
CA SER A 42 -5.42 -3.52 -7.13
C SER A 42 -4.58 -4.26 -8.18
N THR A 43 -4.29 -3.57 -9.28
CA THR A 43 -3.40 -4.07 -10.34
C THR A 43 -1.93 -4.16 -9.92
N PHE A 44 -1.56 -3.57 -8.78
CA PHE A 44 -0.19 -3.58 -8.23
C PHE A 44 0.12 -4.86 -7.44
N TYR A 45 -0.90 -5.66 -7.11
CA TYR A 45 -0.72 -6.90 -6.36
C TYR A 45 -0.30 -8.06 -7.27
N ASN A 46 0.68 -8.84 -6.80
CA ASN A 46 1.08 -10.09 -7.42
C ASN A 46 0.97 -11.24 -6.41
N GLU A 47 0.16 -12.24 -6.77
CA GLU A 47 -0.18 -13.42 -5.97
C GLU A 47 1.04 -14.20 -5.48
N VAL A 48 2.13 -14.20 -6.25
CA VAL A 48 3.39 -14.90 -5.93
C VAL A 48 4.00 -14.39 -4.63
N VAL A 49 3.69 -13.16 -4.23
CA VAL A 49 4.29 -12.47 -3.07
C VAL A 49 3.60 -12.78 -1.75
N ASP A 50 2.36 -13.27 -1.77
CA ASP A 50 1.64 -13.66 -0.54
C ASP A 50 2.30 -14.87 0.16
N SER A 51 3.22 -15.56 -0.53
CA SER A 51 3.97 -16.69 0.00
C SER A 51 5.06 -16.31 1.01
N TYR A 52 5.54 -15.06 1.04
CA TYR A 52 6.79 -14.78 1.74
C TYR A 52 6.65 -14.43 3.22
N TYR A 53 5.76 -13.57 3.68
CA TYR A 53 5.49 -13.38 5.13
C TYR A 53 4.15 -12.67 5.32
N LYS A 54 3.25 -13.20 6.18
CA LYS A 54 1.90 -12.63 6.44
C LYS A 54 1.89 -11.11 6.72
N THR A 55 2.98 -10.56 7.25
CA THR A 55 3.09 -9.16 7.66
C THR A 55 3.94 -8.30 6.72
N ALA A 56 4.52 -8.87 5.65
CA ALA A 56 5.37 -8.11 4.72
C ALA A 56 4.58 -6.97 4.05
N ILE A 57 3.38 -7.26 3.55
CA ILE A 57 2.52 -6.26 2.90
C ILE A 57 2.17 -5.13 3.88
N GLN A 58 1.82 -5.46 5.13
CA GLN A 58 1.50 -4.47 6.17
C GLN A 58 2.67 -3.51 6.42
N LYS A 59 3.90 -4.03 6.49
CA LYS A 59 5.12 -3.23 6.67
C LYS A 59 5.41 -2.37 5.44
N SER A 60 5.27 -2.93 4.24
CA SER A 60 5.48 -2.22 2.99
C SER A 60 4.47 -1.09 2.80
N ILE A 61 3.19 -1.31 3.12
CA ILE A 61 2.15 -0.26 3.14
C ILE A 61 2.48 0.84 4.15
N TRP A 62 2.87 0.49 5.38
CA TRP A 62 3.28 1.49 6.37
C TRP A 62 4.43 2.37 5.86
N TRP A 63 5.43 1.74 5.21
CA TRP A 63 6.57 2.46 4.66
C TRP A 63 6.18 3.32 3.44
N ALA A 64 5.29 2.83 2.57
CA ALA A 64 4.78 3.56 1.42
C ALA A 64 4.00 4.81 1.85
N VAL A 65 3.07 4.68 2.81
CA VAL A 65 2.33 5.81 3.41
C VAL A 65 3.28 6.84 4.01
N LYS A 66 4.28 6.38 4.78
CA LYS A 66 5.30 7.27 5.36
C LYS A 66 6.07 8.03 4.28
N ARG A 67 6.38 7.37 3.16
CA ARG A 67 7.20 7.94 2.08
C ARG A 67 6.41 8.89 1.18
N SER A 68 5.10 8.71 1.01
CA SER A 68 4.31 9.63 0.18
C SER A 68 4.13 11.00 0.85
N GLY A 69 4.19 11.06 2.19
CA GLY A 69 4.16 12.31 2.95
C GLY A 69 2.81 13.04 2.92
N LYS A 70 1.76 12.43 2.37
CA LYS A 70 0.41 13.01 2.24
C LYS A 70 -0.59 12.52 3.29
N TRP A 71 -0.10 11.91 4.36
CA TRP A 71 -0.89 11.25 5.39
C TRP A 71 -0.38 11.59 6.78
N GLN A 72 -1.29 11.87 7.70
CA GLN A 72 -1.02 11.84 9.13
C GLN A 72 -1.07 10.38 9.59
N MET A 73 -0.02 9.94 10.27
CA MET A 73 0.13 8.56 10.73
C MET A 73 -0.09 8.48 12.24
N GLU A 74 -1.12 7.74 12.63
CA GLU A 74 -1.39 7.34 14.01
C GLU A 74 -1.31 5.81 14.12
N ARG A 75 -1.25 5.27 15.34
CA ARG A 75 -1.01 3.83 15.56
C ARG A 75 -2.06 2.96 14.82
N GLY A 76 -1.69 2.47 13.64
CA GLY A 76 -2.52 1.64 12.77
C GLY A 76 -3.55 2.39 11.91
N LYS A 77 -3.56 3.73 11.93
CA LYS A 77 -4.50 4.58 11.20
C LYS A 77 -3.77 5.65 10.39
N TYR A 78 -4.29 5.93 9.21
CA TYR A 78 -3.74 6.91 8.27
C TYR A 78 -4.84 7.87 7.84
N THR A 79 -4.65 9.15 8.16
CA THR A 79 -5.59 10.21 7.81
C THR A 79 -5.03 11.01 6.65
N LYS A 80 -5.78 11.14 5.56
CA LYS A 80 -5.37 11.92 4.39
C LYS A 80 -5.26 13.41 4.74
N LEU A 81 -4.09 14.02 4.48
CA LEU A 81 -3.83 15.46 4.66
C LEU A 81 -4.44 16.32 3.54
#